data_AF-A0A6B9L3U7-F1
#
_entry.id   AF-A0A6B9L3U7-F1
#
_cell.length_a   1.000
_cell.length_b   1.000
_cell.length_c   1.000
_cell.angle_alpha   90.00
_cell.angle_beta   90.00
_cell.angle_gamma   90.00
#
_symmetry.space_group_name_H-M   'P 1'
#
loop_
_entity.id
_entity.type
_entity.pdbx_description
1 polymer ?
#
loop_
_entity_poly.entity_id
_entity_poly.type
_entity_poly.pdbx_seq_one_letter_code
_entity_poly.pdbx_strand_id
1 'polypeptide(L)' 'MMKFLLVLFLITITLITMAYSEEHGCIPPFQPCEGVNSRCCGLYVCFNKICLATP' A
#
# COMPACT_ATOMS: atom_id res chain seq x y z
N MET A 1 4.35 -10.63 26.28
CA MET A 1 3.99 -11.49 25.13
C MET A 1 3.25 -10.74 24.00
N MET A 2 2.28 -9.85 24.27
CA MET A 2 1.48 -9.21 23.21
C MET A 2 2.23 -8.34 22.19
N LYS A 3 3.35 -7.70 22.57
CA LYS A 3 4.14 -6.86 21.64
C LYS A 3 4.69 -7.63 20.45
N PHE A 4 5.08 -8.90 20.65
CA PHE A 4 5.69 -9.69 19.57
C PHE A 4 4.67 -10.06 18.49
N LEU A 5 3.43 -10.39 18.89
CA LEU A 5 2.33 -10.67 17.98
C LEU A 5 1.98 -9.46 17.12
N LEU A 6 1.99 -8.26 17.71
CA LEU A 6 1.65 -7.03 17.00
C LEU A 6 2.71 -6.69 15.93
N VAL A 7 3.99 -6.88 16.25
CA VAL A 7 5.09 -6.73 15.28
C VAL A 7 4.95 -7.75 14.15
N LEU A 8 4.69 -9.02 14.48
CA LEU A 8 4.54 -10.07 13.49
C LEU A 8 3.37 -9.76 12.54
N PHE A 9 2.23 -9.33 13.10
CA PHE A 9 1.04 -8.94 12.35
C PHE A 9 1.31 -7.78 11.38
N LEU A 10 2.01 -6.73 11.82
CA LEU A 10 2.40 -5.61 10.95
C LEU A 10 3.29 -6.07 9.79
N ILE A 11 4.26 -6.94 10.05
CA ILE A 11 5.14 -7.49 9.00
C ILE A 11 4.33 -8.32 8.01
N THR A 12 3.40 -9.16 8.50
CA THR A 12 2.59 -10.02 7.62
C THR A 12 1.68 -9.18 6.73
N ILE A 13 0.99 -8.18 7.30
CA ILE A 13 0.17 -7.25 6.52
C ILE A 13 1.00 -6.54 5.44
N THR A 14 2.18 -6.06 5.79
CA THR A 14 3.06 -5.34 4.84
C THR A 14 3.44 -6.25 3.67
N LEU A 15 3.82 -7.50 3.95
CA LEU A 15 4.15 -8.48 2.91
C LEU A 15 2.94 -8.81 2.02
N ILE A 16 1.75 -8.98 2.60
CA ILE A 16 0.52 -9.24 1.83
C ILE A 16 0.20 -8.06 0.91
N THR A 17 0.29 -6.83 1.41
CA THR A 17 0.05 -5.63 0.58
C THR A 17 1.06 -5.50 -0.57
N MET A 18 2.32 -5.88 -0.35
CA MET A 18 3.33 -5.85 -1.42
C MET A 18 3.10 -6.97 -2.45
N ALA A 19 2.82 -8.19 -2.00
CA ALA A 19 2.51 -9.30 -2.91
C ALA A 19 1.28 -9.02 -3.78
N TYR A 20 0.22 -8.48 -3.17
CA TYR A 20 -0.99 -8.08 -3.90
C TYR A 20 -0.68 -6.99 -4.96
N SER A 21 0.20 -6.06 -4.63
CA SER A 21 0.59 -4.96 -5.51
C SER A 21 1.36 -5.43 -6.75
N GLU A 22 2.27 -6.41 -6.59
CA GLU A 22 2.98 -7.04 -7.72
C GLU A 22 2.03 -7.82 -8.60
N GLU A 23 1.12 -8.59 -8.02
CA GLU A 23 0.16 -9.41 -8.77
C GLU A 23 -0.78 -8.55 -9.63
N HIS A 24 -1.20 -7.39 -9.12
CA HIS A 24 -2.20 -6.53 -9.78
C HIS A 24 -1.59 -5.35 -10.55
N GLY A 25 -0.26 -5.22 -10.54
CA GLY A 25 0.46 -4.12 -11.18
C GLY A 25 0.03 -2.75 -10.66
N CYS A 26 -0.16 -2.63 -9.35
CA CYS A 26 -0.56 -1.39 -8.68
C CYS A 26 0.44 -0.97 -7.60
N ILE A 27 0.40 0.29 -7.20
CA ILE A 27 1.28 0.90 -6.20
C ILE A 27 0.63 0.78 -4.82
N PRO A 28 1.32 0.27 -3.79
CA PRO A 28 0.77 0.15 -2.46
C PRO A 28 0.31 1.49 -1.86
N PRO A 29 -0.60 1.47 -0.88
CA PRO A 29 -0.95 2.64 -0.08
C PRO A 29 0.30 3.35 0.47
N PHE A 30 0.27 4.68 0.49
CA PHE A 30 1.33 5.54 1.05
C PHE A 30 2.71 5.42 0.37
N GLN A 31 2.78 4.73 -0.78
CA GLN A 31 3.99 4.69 -1.59
C GLN A 31 4.03 5.84 -2.60
N PRO A 32 5.23 6.25 -3.05
CA PRO A 32 5.40 7.23 -4.11
C PRO A 32 4.74 6.77 -5.41
N CYS A 33 4.15 7.71 -6.15
CA CYS A 33 3.54 7.47 -7.45
C CYS A 33 3.84 8.63 -8.41
N GLU A 34 3.86 8.35 -9.71
CA GLU A 34 4.16 9.35 -10.74
C GLU A 34 2.92 9.69 -11.56
N GLY A 35 2.29 10.81 -11.19
CA GLY A 35 1.15 11.37 -11.92
C GLY A 35 -0.19 10.68 -11.66
N VAL A 36 -1.26 11.37 -12.04
CA VAL A 36 -2.67 10.95 -11.81
C VAL A 36 -3.04 9.60 -12.46
N ASN A 37 -2.28 9.15 -13.46
CA ASN A 37 -2.51 7.86 -14.13
C ASN A 37 -1.85 6.68 -13.43
N SER A 38 -1.06 6.92 -12.37
CA SER A 38 -0.47 5.85 -11.57
C SER A 38 -1.58 5.02 -10.90
N ARG A 39 -1.57 3.70 -11.13
CA ARG A 39 -2.52 2.76 -10.52
C ARG A 39 -2.15 2.51 -9.07
N CYS A 40 -2.73 3.23 -8.13
CA CYS A 40 -2.65 2.88 -6.71
C CYS A 40 -3.59 1.69 -6.40
N CYS A 41 -3.20 0.80 -5.51
CA CYS A 41 -4.00 -0.37 -5.13
C CYS A 41 -5.22 0.05 -4.29
N GLY A 42 -6.37 -0.60 -4.50
CA GLY A 42 -7.58 -0.37 -3.70
C GLY A 42 -8.31 0.94 -4.03
N LEU A 43 -8.80 1.64 -3.01
CA LEU A 43 -9.51 2.94 -3.11
C LEU A 43 -8.55 4.15 -2.96
N TYR A 44 -7.29 3.95 -3.34
CA TYR A 44 -6.25 4.96 -3.27
C TYR A 44 -6.06 5.62 -4.65
N VAL A 45 -5.72 6.90 -4.66
CA VAL A 45 -5.42 7.68 -5.86
C VAL A 45 -4.06 8.36 -5.71
N CYS A 46 -3.37 8.56 -6.83
CA CYS A 46 -2.10 9.27 -6.82
C CYS A 46 -2.34 10.77 -6.61
N PHE A 47 -2.11 11.26 -5.40
CA PHE A 47 -2.27 12.66 -5.03
C PHE A 47 -0.95 13.20 -4.46
N ASN A 48 -0.49 14.33 -4.98
CA ASN A 48 0.80 14.93 -4.59
C ASN A 48 1.98 13.93 -4.65
N LYS A 49 2.01 13.07 -5.68
CA LYS A 49 3.00 12.01 -5.88
C LYS A 49 3.03 10.91 -4.80
N ILE A 50 1.94 10.74 -4.04
CA ILE A 50 1.76 9.65 -3.07
C ILE A 50 0.40 8.98 -3.29
N CYS A 51 0.34 7.66 -3.16
CA CYS A 51 -0.93 6.94 -3.15
C CYS A 51 -1.67 7.19 -1.82
N LEU A 52 -2.72 8.00 -1.88
CA LEU A 52 -3.53 8.38 -0.72
C LEU A 52 -4.97 7.93 -0.89
N ALA A 53 -5.66 7.65 0.22
CA ALA A 53 -7.06 7.29 0.18
C ALA A 53 -7.85 8.44 -0.47
N THR A 54 -8.76 8.09 -1.37
CA THR A 54 -9.70 9.07 -1.95
C THR A 54 -10.49 9.72 -0.81
N PRO A 55 -10.56 11.07 -0.71
CA PRO A 55 -11.34 11.74 0.32
C PRO A 55 -12.84 11.46 0.22
#